data_AF-A0A951RF73-F1
#
_entry.id   AF-A0A951RF73-F1
#
_cell.length_a   1.000
_cell.length_b   1.000
_cell.length_c   1.000
_cell.angle_alpha   90.00
_cell.angle_beta   90.00
_cell.angle_gamma   90.00
#
_symmetry.space_group_name_H-M   'P 1'
#
loop_
_entity.id
_entity.type
_entity.pdbx_description
1 polymer ?
#
loop_
_entity_poly.entity_id
_entity_poly.type
_entity_poly.pdbx_seq_one_letter_code
_entity_poly.pdbx_strand_id
1 'polypeptide(L)' 'MNKNKQTSEQTASWFRLDTSAKIYPAIESPEEPTIFRLSMTLQEDIDTNRLQQALNIVKPRFPYFNVYLRVGIFWHY' A
#
# COMPACT_ATOMS: atom_id res chain seq x y z
N MET A 1 24.96 7.81 -25.75
CA MET A 1 24.53 6.87 -24.68
C MET A 1 23.71 7.64 -23.66
N ASN A 2 22.39 7.78 -23.84
CA ASN A 2 21.52 8.49 -22.89
C ASN A 2 20.25 7.68 -22.67
N LYS A 3 20.20 6.92 -21.56
CA LYS A 3 19.02 6.19 -21.13
C LYS A 3 18.12 7.17 -20.37
N ASN A 4 17.23 7.85 -21.09
CA ASN A 4 16.15 8.62 -20.49
C ASN A 4 15.27 7.65 -19.69
N LYS A 5 15.35 7.74 -18.35
CA LYS A 5 14.42 7.11 -17.42
C LYS A 5 13.03 7.57 -17.83
N GLN A 6 12.22 6.64 -18.33
CA GLN A 6 10.80 6.84 -18.50
C GLN A 6 10.19 6.97 -17.10
N THR A 7 10.08 8.20 -16.61
CA THR A 7 9.14 8.52 -15.54
C THR A 7 7.76 8.31 -16.15
N SER A 8 7.20 7.11 -15.97
CA SER A 8 5.79 6.88 -16.24
C SER A 8 5.02 7.84 -15.34
N GLU A 9 4.45 8.89 -15.93
CA GLU A 9 3.39 9.67 -15.29
C GLU A 9 2.26 8.70 -15.00
N GLN A 10 2.27 8.11 -13.80
CA GLN A 10 1.11 7.41 -13.29
C GLN A 10 0.09 8.50 -12.98
N THR A 11 -0.76 8.78 -13.96
CA THR A 11 -2.03 9.45 -13.74
C THR A 11 -2.63 8.83 -12.49
N ALA A 12 -2.92 9.64 -11.47
CA ALA A 12 -3.42 9.15 -10.19
C ALA A 12 -4.76 8.45 -10.43
N SER A 13 -4.69 7.13 -10.67
CA SER A 13 -5.84 6.29 -10.96
C SER A 13 -6.53 6.04 -9.64
N TRP A 14 -7.61 6.76 -9.40
CA TRP A 14 -8.46 6.56 -8.24
C TRP A 14 -9.10 5.18 -8.34
N PHE A 15 -8.91 4.36 -7.31
CA PHE A 15 -9.64 3.12 -7.18
C PHE A 15 -11.05 3.43 -6.68
N ARG A 16 -12.06 2.79 -7.28
CA ARG A 16 -13.42 2.89 -6.77
C ARG A 16 -13.51 2.16 -5.44
N LEU A 17 -14.00 2.83 -4.41
CA LEU A 17 -14.25 2.21 -3.11
C LEU A 17 -15.38 1.19 -3.20
N ASP A 18 -15.12 0.00 -2.67
CA ASP A 18 -16.14 -1.01 -2.39
C ASP A 18 -16.87 -0.70 -1.06
N THR A 19 -17.83 -1.55 -0.69
CA THR A 19 -18.58 -1.39 0.56
C THR A 19 -17.67 -1.51 1.80
N SER A 20 -16.71 -2.43 1.76
CA SER A 20 -15.79 -2.70 2.86
C SER A 20 -14.90 -1.48 3.18
N ALA A 21 -14.36 -0.84 2.14
CA ALA A 21 -13.51 0.35 2.28
C ALA A 21 -14.26 1.58 2.80
N LYS A 22 -15.60 1.58 2.77
CA LYS A 22 -16.44 2.60 3.41
C LYS A 22 -16.78 2.28 4.85
N ILE A 23 -17.00 1.01 5.17
CA ILE A 23 -17.44 0.57 6.49
C ILE A 23 -16.27 0.50 7.47
N TYR A 24 -15.13 -0.07 7.07
CA TYR A 24 -14.00 -0.28 7.99
C TYR A 24 -13.51 1.00 8.68
N PRO A 25 -13.33 2.14 7.99
CA PRO A 25 -12.95 3.39 8.64
C PRO A 25 -14.02 3.95 9.59
N ALA A 26 -15.29 3.55 9.42
CA ALA A 26 -16.37 4.01 10.29
C ALA A 26 -16.49 3.20 11.59
N ILE A 27 -15.92 1.98 11.60
CA ILE A 27 -15.97 1.08 12.76
C ILE A 27 -14.62 0.86 13.43
N GLU A 28 -13.51 1.30 12.81
CA GLU A 28 -12.19 1.17 13.40
C GLU A 28 -12.04 2.03 14.65
N SER A 29 -11.37 1.46 15.66
CA SER A 29 -10.97 2.19 16.87
C SER A 29 -9.52 1.84 17.21
N PRO A 30 -8.84 2.66 18.04
CA PRO A 30 -7.50 2.33 18.51
C PRO A 30 -7.41 0.99 19.26
N GLU A 31 -8.50 0.58 19.90
CA GLU A 31 -8.62 -0.65 20.67
C GLU A 31 -8.91 -1.86 19.76
N GLU A 32 -9.73 -1.64 18.73
CA GLU A 32 -10.18 -2.68 17.79
C GLU A 32 -9.86 -2.25 16.33
N PRO A 33 -8.61 -2.45 15.88
CA PRO A 33 -8.21 -2.10 14.53
C PRO A 33 -8.64 -3.19 13.53
N THR A 34 -9.38 -2.80 12.49
CA THR A 34 -9.83 -3.70 11.41
C THR A 34 -8.75 -3.92 10.34
N ILE A 35 -7.54 -4.26 10.78
CA ILE A 35 -6.37 -4.43 9.91
C ILE A 35 -5.95 -5.90 9.79
N PHE A 36 -5.50 -6.27 8.60
CA PHE A 36 -4.84 -7.56 8.39
C PHE A 36 -3.33 -7.42 8.66
N ARG A 37 -2.77 -8.30 9.50
CA ARG A 37 -1.33 -8.31 9.82
C ARG A 37 -0.73 -9.66 9.43
N LEU A 38 0.37 -9.61 8.69
CA LEU A 38 1.22 -10.76 8.40
C LEU A 38 2.61 -10.50 8.96
N SER A 39 3.17 -11.47 9.69
CA SER A 39 4.54 -11.44 10.19
C SER A 39 5.26 -12.72 9.81
N MET A 40 6.53 -12.62 9.46
CA MET A 40 7.37 -13.76 9.12
C MET A 40 8.72 -13.60 9.81
N THR A 41 9.24 -14.70 10.35
CA THR A 41 10.56 -14.74 10.99
C THR A 41 11.55 -15.36 10.01
N LEU A 42 12.63 -14.63 9.70
CA LEU A 42 13.69 -15.15 8.85
C LEU A 42 14.73 -15.87 9.72
N GLN A 43 15.31 -16.94 9.19
CA GLN A 43 16.35 -17.71 9.88
C GLN A 43 17.76 -17.11 9.69
N GLU A 44 17.93 -16.26 8.67
CA GLU A 44 19.19 -15.63 8.30
C GLU A 44 19.21 -14.16 8.70
N ASP A 45 20.42 -13.59 8.80
CA ASP A 45 20.63 -12.18 9.05
C ASP A 45 19.99 -11.31 7.96
N ILE A 46 19.30 -10.25 8.38
CA ILE A 46 18.51 -9.39 7.50
C ILE A 46 19.40 -8.28 6.92
N ASP A 47 19.62 -8.31 5.60
CA ASP A 47 20.11 -7.16 4.85
C ASP A 47 18.93 -6.26 4.47
N THR A 48 18.81 -5.12 5.15
CA THR A 48 17.73 -4.14 4.97
C THR A 48 17.68 -3.59 3.53
N ASN A 49 18.81 -3.47 2.85
CA ASN A 49 18.85 -2.98 1.47
C ASN A 49 18.25 -4.00 0.50
N ARG A 50 18.59 -5.29 0.67
CA ARG A 50 18.02 -6.37 -0.15
C ARG A 50 16.52 -6.52 0.08
N LEU A 51 16.06 -6.40 1.33
CA LEU A 51 14.64 -6.45 1.65
C LEU A 51 13.88 -5.30 0.97
N GLN A 52 14.44 -4.08 1.03
CA GLN A 52 13.84 -2.92 0.36
C GLN A 52 13.81 -3.08 -1.17
N GLN A 53 14.86 -3.66 -1.75
CA GLN A 53 14.89 -3.98 -3.18
C GLN A 53 13.81 -4.98 -3.57
N ALA A 54 13.66 -6.06 -2.81
CA ALA A 54 12.60 -7.05 -3.03
C ALA A 54 11.22 -6.40 -2.95
N LEU A 55 10.97 -5.55 -1.95
CA LEU A 55 9.73 -4.80 -1.83
C LEU A 55 9.47 -3.91 -3.05
N ASN A 56 10.48 -3.19 -3.52
CA ASN A 56 10.36 -2.32 -4.69
C ASN A 56 10.03 -3.09 -5.98
N ILE A 57 10.52 -4.33 -6.11
CA ILE A 57 10.20 -5.22 -7.24
C ILE A 57 8.76 -5.72 -7.15
N VAL A 58 8.28 -6.05 -5.94
CA VAL A 58 6.94 -6.60 -5.69
C VAL A 58 5.85 -5.52 -5.78
N LYS A 59 6.15 -4.30 -5.34
CA LYS A 59 5.23 -3.15 -5.32
C LYS A 59 4.44 -2.92 -6.63
N PRO A 60 5.05 -2.85 -7.83
CA PRO A 60 4.31 -2.66 -9.08
C PRO A 60 3.46 -3.88 -9.48
N ARG A 61 3.78 -5.08 -8.98
CA ARG A 61 2.98 -6.29 -9.24
C ARG A 61 1.68 -6.31 -8.45
N PHE A 62 1.67 -5.69 -7.26
CA PHE A 62 0.50 -5.62 -6.39
C PHE A 62 0.16 -4.17 -6.01
N PRO A 63 -0.28 -3.35 -6.98
CA PRO A 63 -0.53 -1.92 -6.75
C PRO A 63 -1.64 -1.68 -5.71
N TYR A 64 -2.58 -2.62 -5.55
CA TYR A 64 -3.70 -2.54 -4.61
C TYR A 64 -3.28 -2.54 -3.13
N PHE A 65 -2.09 -3.05 -2.80
CA PHE A 65 -1.54 -2.96 -1.43
C PHE A 65 -0.75 -1.67 -1.20
N ASN A 66 -0.46 -0.90 -2.26
CA ASN A 66 0.25 0.37 -2.18
C ASN A 66 -0.69 1.54 -2.47
N VAL A 67 -1.77 1.62 -1.70
CA VAL A 67 -2.73 2.73 -1.72
C VAL A 67 -2.92 3.25 -0.31
N TYR A 68 -3.41 4.46 -0.19
CA TYR A 68 -3.86 5.03 1.08
C TYR A 68 -5.25 5.60 0.86
N LEU A 69 -6.11 5.41 1.86
CA LEU A 69 -7.44 5.98 1.87
C LEU A 69 -7.34 7.43 2.32
N ARG A 70 -7.88 8.38 1.56
CA ARG A 70 -7.90 9.78 1.95
C ARG A 70 -9.15 10.10 2.76
N VAL A 71 -8.99 10.94 3.76
CA VAL A 71 -10.09 11.42 4.60
C VAL A 71 -10.60 12.74 4.03
N GLY A 72 -11.91 12.80 3.73
CA GLY A 72 -12.63 14.03 3.40
C GLY A 72 -13.47 14.52 4.58
N ILE A 73 -14.19 15.64 4.38
CA ILE A 73 -15.04 16.25 5.43
C ILE A 73 -16.18 15.31 5.84
N PHE A 74 -16.70 14.52 4.91
CA PHE A 74 -17.85 13.64 5.12
C PHE A 74 -17.58 12.18 4.74
N TRP A 75 -16.59 11.90 3.89
CA TRP A 75 -16.34 10.57 3.32
C TRP A 75 -14.86 10.31 3.11
N HIS A 76 -14.51 9.02 3.14
CA HIS A 76 -13.23 8.53 2.66
C HIS A 76 -13.25 8.36 1.14
N TYR A 77 -12.10 8.54 0.46
CA TYR A 77 -11.95 8.42 -1.00
C TYR A 77 -10.54 7.96 -1.42
#